data_AF-A0A928E6J4-F1
#
_entry.id   AF-A0A928E6J4-F1
#
_cell.length_a   1.000
_cell.length_b   1.000
_cell.length_c   1.000
_cell.angle_alpha   90.00
_cell.angle_beta   90.00
_cell.angle_gamma   90.00
#
_symmetry.space_group_name_H-M   'P 1'
#
loop_
_entity.id
_entity.type
_entity.pdbx_description
1 polymer ?
#
loop_
_entity_poly.entity_id
_entity_poly.type
_entity_poly.pdbx_seq_one_letter_code
_entity_poly.pdbx_strand_id
1 'polypeptide(L)'
;MQLNAGTAEKLISDMGMSDLPLVEIRPTPSTVAPDWFSKYKQLCHEFMASLTDSAETLAFMNLSQDEFMNIIMGREPPQNISFRFRVPLVWGGKLEIDNLFMCWTFPHSYNMDRFIMSQIGAQTIWLPNPAKKIYLPAHTAGGGDGGNATEDRLAQIGAQIAAERDM
;
A
#
# COMPACT_ATOMS: atom_id res chain seq x y z
N MET A 1 21.05 9.97 9.52
CA MET A 1 21.92 8.80 9.78
C MET A 1 22.07 8.02 8.48
N GLN A 2 23.29 7.66 8.06
CA GLN A 2 23.46 6.82 6.85
C GLN A 2 23.28 5.35 7.23
N LEU A 3 22.30 4.69 6.61
CA LEU A 3 22.06 3.27 6.80
C LEU A 3 22.71 2.45 5.68
N ASN A 4 23.24 1.29 6.03
CA ASN A 4 23.53 0.20 5.08
C ASN A 4 22.33 -0.77 5.01
N ALA A 5 22.32 -1.67 4.04
CA ALA A 5 21.24 -2.64 3.80
C ALA A 5 20.85 -3.41 5.07
N GLY A 6 21.82 -4.08 5.70
CA GLY A 6 21.53 -4.91 6.89
C GLY A 6 21.00 -4.12 8.08
N THR A 7 21.42 -2.85 8.26
CA THR A 7 20.88 -2.00 9.32
C THR A 7 19.46 -1.52 8.99
N ALA A 8 19.19 -1.21 7.73
CA ALA A 8 17.87 -0.82 7.27
C ALA A 8 16.86 -1.98 7.40
N GLU A 9 17.25 -3.18 6.98
CA GLU A 9 16.47 -4.42 7.13
C GLU A 9 16.19 -4.75 8.61
N LYS A 10 17.21 -4.61 9.47
CA LYS A 10 17.02 -4.80 10.90
C LYS A 10 16.03 -3.80 11.49
N LEU A 11 16.19 -2.51 11.20
CA LEU A 11 15.30 -1.47 11.73
C LEU A 11 13.86 -1.66 11.28
N ILE A 12 13.62 -2.01 10.02
CA ILE A 12 12.25 -2.23 9.55
C ILE A 12 11.63 -3.50 10.13
N SER A 13 12.44 -4.54 10.36
CA SER A 13 12.04 -5.74 11.10
C SER A 13 11.69 -5.43 12.55
N ASP A 14 12.48 -4.61 13.25
CA ASP A 14 12.21 -4.18 14.64
C ASP A 14 10.90 -3.38 14.74
N MET A 15 10.44 -2.80 13.64
CA MET A 15 9.15 -2.09 13.52
C MET A 15 7.99 -3.01 13.09
N GLY A 16 8.19 -4.32 13.07
CA GLY A 16 7.17 -5.32 12.72
C GLY A 16 6.85 -5.38 11.23
N MET A 17 7.79 -5.01 10.35
CA MET A 17 7.62 -5.01 8.90
C MET A 17 8.76 -5.76 8.22
N SER A 18 9.08 -6.95 8.72
CA SER A 18 10.23 -7.76 8.26
C SER A 18 10.08 -8.31 6.84
N ASP A 19 8.85 -8.42 6.35
CA ASP A 19 8.51 -8.90 5.00
C ASP A 19 8.38 -7.76 3.98
N LEU A 20 8.57 -6.51 4.41
CA LEU A 20 8.48 -5.33 3.56
C LEU A 20 9.81 -5.12 2.81
N PRO A 21 9.86 -5.37 1.50
CA PRO A 21 11.08 -5.16 0.74
C PRO A 21 11.48 -3.68 0.74
N LEU A 22 12.79 -3.46 0.75
CA LEU A 22 13.40 -2.14 0.73
C LEU A 22 14.10 -1.89 -0.61
N VAL A 23 14.05 -0.64 -1.06
CA VAL A 23 14.85 -0.17 -2.19
C VAL A 23 15.78 0.95 -1.74
N GLU A 24 17.04 0.85 -2.11
CA GLU A 24 18.03 1.92 -1.93
C GLU A 24 17.79 2.98 -3.00
N ILE A 25 17.64 4.24 -2.60
CA ILE A 25 17.62 5.36 -3.54
C ILE A 25 18.55 6.48 -3.08
N ARG A 26 19.10 7.21 -4.05
CA ARG A 26 19.66 8.54 -3.83
C ARG A 26 18.56 9.57 -4.11
N PRO A 27 18.04 10.28 -3.10
CA PRO A 27 17.01 11.29 -3.30
C PRO A 27 17.44 12.31 -4.36
N THR A 28 16.61 12.46 -5.40
CA THR A 28 16.84 13.47 -6.43
C THR A 28 15.82 14.59 -6.23
N PRO A 29 16.24 15.77 -5.73
CA PRO A 29 15.32 16.89 -5.55
C PRO A 29 14.60 17.19 -6.85
N SER A 30 13.27 17.11 -6.81
CA SER A 30 12.42 17.26 -7.99
C SER A 30 11.35 18.30 -7.75
N THR A 31 11.10 19.12 -8.77
CA THR A 31 10.01 20.10 -8.73
C THR A 31 8.68 19.38 -8.84
N VAL A 32 7.84 19.52 -7.81
CA VAL A 32 6.48 18.99 -7.81
C VAL A 32 5.55 20.01 -8.45
N ALA A 33 4.79 19.60 -9.46
CA ALA A 33 3.85 20.47 -10.15
C ALA A 33 2.78 21.00 -9.17
N PRO A 34 2.36 22.28 -9.24
CA PRO A 34 1.39 22.85 -8.29
C PRO A 34 0.04 22.13 -8.23
N ASP A 35 -0.36 21.47 -9.33
CA ASP A 35 -1.62 20.73 -9.46
C ASP A 35 -1.51 19.26 -9.02
N TRP A 36 -0.38 18.84 -8.44
CA TRP A 36 -0.11 17.45 -8.07
C TRP A 36 -1.20 16.84 -7.19
N PHE A 37 -1.77 17.61 -6.26
CA PHE A 37 -2.73 17.08 -5.30
C PHE A 37 -4.07 16.75 -5.96
N SER A 38 -4.52 17.58 -6.90
CA SER A 38 -5.75 17.31 -7.67
C SER A 38 -5.58 16.04 -8.51
N LYS A 39 -4.43 15.90 -9.19
CA LYS A 39 -4.10 14.71 -9.96
C LYS A 39 -3.90 13.47 -9.08
N TYR A 40 -3.34 13.63 -7.88
CA TYR A 40 -3.18 12.56 -6.90
C TYR A 40 -4.53 12.00 -6.45
N LYS A 41 -5.52 12.87 -6.17
CA LYS A 41 -6.86 12.40 -5.83
C LYS A 41 -7.47 11.55 -6.93
N GLN A 42 -7.41 12.04 -8.19
CA GLN A 42 -7.87 11.26 -9.34
C GLN A 42 -7.10 9.93 -9.46
N LEU A 43 -5.78 9.96 -9.31
CA LEU A 43 -4.94 8.78 -9.33
C LEU A 43 -5.32 7.76 -8.25
N CYS A 44 -5.72 8.19 -7.05
CA CYS A 44 -6.20 7.29 -6.00
C CYS A 44 -7.51 6.58 -6.41
N HIS A 45 -8.43 7.28 -7.07
CA HIS A 45 -9.65 6.66 -7.61
C HIS A 45 -9.32 5.61 -8.67
N GLU A 46 -8.43 5.96 -9.61
CA GLU A 46 -7.97 5.04 -10.66
C GLU A 46 -7.21 3.84 -10.07
N PHE A 47 -6.36 4.09 -9.07
CA PHE A 47 -5.63 3.05 -8.35
C PHE A 47 -6.59 2.08 -7.67
N MET A 48 -7.59 2.58 -6.94
CA MET A 48 -8.62 1.76 -6.27
C MET A 48 -9.40 0.91 -7.28
N ALA A 49 -9.89 1.51 -8.37
CA ALA A 49 -10.58 0.79 -9.42
C ALA A 49 -9.69 -0.29 -10.08
N SER A 50 -8.38 -0.06 -10.14
CA SER A 50 -7.43 -1.06 -10.65
C SER A 50 -7.26 -2.27 -9.73
N LEU A 51 -7.64 -2.20 -8.45
CA LEU A 51 -7.46 -3.28 -7.46
C LEU A 51 -8.40 -4.47 -7.68
N THR A 52 -9.30 -4.42 -8.66
CA THR A 52 -10.07 -5.61 -9.08
C THR A 52 -9.15 -6.76 -9.49
N ASP A 53 -7.96 -6.47 -10.00
CA ASP A 53 -6.91 -7.46 -10.31
C ASP A 53 -6.26 -8.08 -9.07
N SER A 54 -6.50 -7.48 -7.90
CA SER A 54 -5.91 -7.80 -6.60
C SER A 54 -6.99 -8.16 -5.57
N ALA A 55 -8.18 -8.55 -6.04
CA ALA A 55 -9.36 -8.82 -5.20
C ALA A 55 -9.10 -9.88 -4.11
N GLU A 56 -8.31 -10.91 -4.42
CA GLU A 56 -7.89 -11.91 -3.44
C GLU A 56 -7.11 -11.29 -2.29
N THR A 57 -6.18 -10.37 -2.60
CA THR A 57 -5.37 -9.69 -1.59
C THR A 57 -6.24 -8.71 -0.78
N LEU A 58 -7.22 -8.04 -1.40
CA LEU A 58 -8.21 -7.22 -0.69
C LEU A 58 -9.03 -8.03 0.31
N ALA A 59 -9.41 -9.27 -0.03
CA ALA A 59 -10.20 -10.11 0.87
C ALA A 59 -9.47 -10.43 2.19
N PHE A 60 -8.13 -10.50 2.18
CA PHE A 60 -7.30 -10.69 3.37
C PHE A 60 -7.20 -9.43 4.25
N MET A 61 -7.67 -8.27 3.78
CA MET A 61 -7.69 -7.04 4.57
C MET A 61 -8.87 -6.99 5.55
N ASN A 62 -9.67 -8.05 5.70
CA ASN A 62 -10.79 -8.11 6.66
C ASN A 62 -11.68 -6.84 6.68
N LEU A 63 -11.89 -6.24 5.51
CA LEU A 63 -12.73 -5.05 5.35
C LEU A 63 -14.19 -5.41 5.65
N SER A 64 -15.06 -4.45 5.91
CA SER A 64 -16.50 -4.67 5.78
C SER A 64 -16.90 -4.84 4.30
N GLN A 65 -18.11 -5.32 4.04
CA GLN A 65 -18.60 -5.44 2.66
C GLN A 65 -18.67 -4.07 1.98
N ASP A 66 -19.16 -3.05 2.68
CA ASP A 66 -19.26 -1.69 2.14
C ASP A 66 -17.89 -1.09 1.81
N GLU A 67 -16.91 -1.27 2.70
CA GLU A 67 -15.53 -0.84 2.46
C GLU A 67 -14.90 -1.55 1.26
N PHE A 68 -15.11 -2.87 1.12
CA PHE A 68 -14.63 -3.62 -0.03
C PHE A 68 -15.27 -3.09 -1.32
N MET A 69 -16.59 -2.91 -1.33
CA MET A 69 -17.34 -2.39 -2.48
C MET A 69 -16.89 -0.98 -2.85
N ASN A 70 -16.69 -0.10 -1.87
CA ASN A 70 -16.22 1.26 -2.08
C ASN A 70 -14.83 1.30 -2.72
N ILE A 71 -13.93 0.39 -2.37
CA ILE A 71 -12.62 0.25 -3.01
C ILE A 71 -12.77 -0.20 -4.46
N ILE A 72 -13.45 -1.32 -4.72
CA ILE A 72 -13.49 -1.86 -6.10
C ILE A 72 -14.22 -0.93 -7.08
N MET A 73 -15.19 -0.14 -6.59
CA MET A 73 -15.88 0.88 -7.38
C MET A 73 -15.09 2.20 -7.48
N GLY A 74 -13.91 2.30 -6.85
CA GLY A 74 -13.09 3.50 -6.86
C GLY A 74 -13.75 4.71 -6.19
N ARG A 75 -14.61 4.52 -5.19
CA ARG A 75 -15.37 5.62 -4.55
C ARG A 75 -14.58 6.28 -3.44
N GLU A 76 -14.38 5.58 -2.33
CA GLU A 76 -13.73 6.11 -1.14
C GLU A 76 -12.84 5.05 -0.47
N PRO A 77 -11.67 5.45 0.05
CA PRO A 77 -10.86 4.54 0.87
C PRO A 77 -11.48 4.35 2.26
N PRO A 78 -11.33 3.16 2.87
CA PRO A 78 -11.67 2.95 4.27
C PRO A 78 -10.86 3.84 5.21
N GLN A 79 -11.40 4.14 6.40
CA GLN A 79 -10.79 5.09 7.33
C GLN A 79 -9.38 4.69 7.79
N ASN A 80 -9.13 3.39 7.98
CA ASN A 80 -7.84 2.88 8.43
C ASN A 80 -6.91 2.49 7.26
N ILE A 81 -7.14 3.00 6.05
CA ILE A 81 -6.32 2.70 4.87
C ILE A 81 -5.58 3.93 4.38
N SER A 82 -4.33 3.73 3.98
CA SER A 82 -3.47 4.75 3.39
C SER A 82 -3.01 4.33 2.01
N PHE A 83 -3.01 5.26 1.07
CA PHE A 83 -2.24 5.17 -0.18
C PHE A 83 -0.88 5.82 0.03
N ARG A 84 0.17 5.15 -0.45
CA ARG A 84 1.54 5.61 -0.28
C ARG A 84 2.28 5.55 -1.61
N PHE A 85 3.16 6.53 -1.82
CA PHE A 85 4.13 6.46 -2.88
C PHE A 85 5.27 5.52 -2.51
N ARG A 86 5.72 4.70 -3.46
CA ARG A 86 6.97 3.91 -3.34
C ARG A 86 8.17 4.84 -3.32
N VAL A 87 8.17 5.81 -4.23
CA VAL A 87 9.12 6.91 -4.28
C VAL A 87 8.35 8.23 -4.18
N PRO A 88 8.58 9.05 -3.15
CA PRO A 88 7.97 10.36 -3.02
C PRO A 88 8.25 11.29 -4.21
N LEU A 89 7.27 12.10 -4.59
CA LEU A 89 7.37 13.04 -5.72
C LEU A 89 8.56 14.01 -5.57
N VAL A 90 8.80 14.48 -4.35
CA VAL A 90 9.92 15.39 -4.03
C VAL A 90 11.31 14.76 -4.24
N TRP A 91 11.38 13.43 -4.35
CA TRP A 91 12.60 12.65 -4.54
C TRP A 91 12.69 12.01 -5.94
N GLY A 92 11.87 12.47 -6.90
CA GLY A 92 11.87 11.98 -8.28
C GLY A 92 10.83 10.91 -8.58
N GLY A 93 9.94 10.62 -7.63
CA GLY A 93 8.79 9.76 -7.86
C GLY A 93 7.81 10.35 -8.88
N LYS A 94 7.15 9.46 -9.63
CA LYS A 94 6.15 9.85 -10.63
C LYS A 94 4.74 9.74 -10.07
N LEU A 95 3.83 10.54 -10.63
CA LEU A 95 2.42 10.49 -10.31
C LEU A 95 1.72 9.46 -11.21
N GLU A 96 1.94 8.19 -10.90
CA GLU A 96 1.45 7.04 -11.68
C GLU A 96 1.03 5.88 -10.76
N ILE A 97 0.15 5.00 -11.25
CA ILE A 97 -0.43 3.88 -10.48
C ILE A 97 0.67 2.96 -9.95
N ASP A 98 1.69 2.68 -10.75
CA ASP A 98 2.78 1.78 -10.39
C ASP A 98 3.64 2.32 -9.24
N ASN A 99 3.67 3.65 -9.06
CA ASN A 99 4.35 4.28 -7.93
C ASN A 99 3.48 4.33 -6.67
N LEU A 100 2.28 3.77 -6.68
CA LEU A 100 1.40 3.69 -5.51
C LEU A 100 1.31 2.27 -4.95
N PHE A 101 1.05 2.20 -3.66
CA PHE A 101 0.56 1.01 -2.99
C PHE A 101 -0.37 1.39 -1.83
N MET A 102 -1.18 0.42 -1.41
CA MET A 102 -2.14 0.54 -0.32
C MET A 102 -1.70 -0.29 0.88
N CYS A 103 -1.89 0.23 2.09
CA CYS A 103 -1.64 -0.50 3.33
C CYS A 103 -2.53 0.04 4.46
N TRP A 104 -2.54 -0.64 5.61
CA TRP A 104 -3.15 -0.07 6.82
C TRP A 104 -2.44 1.21 7.26
N THR A 105 -3.22 2.18 7.69
CA THR A 105 -2.74 3.43 8.27
C THR A 105 -1.99 3.13 9.57
N PHE A 106 -2.65 2.45 10.52
CA PHE A 106 -2.00 1.97 11.74
C PHE A 106 -1.90 0.44 11.76
N PRO A 107 -0.74 -0.15 12.13
CA PRO A 107 0.52 0.54 12.47
C PRO A 107 1.42 0.83 11.25
N HIS A 108 1.10 0.31 10.06
CA HIS A 108 2.10 0.20 8.98
C HIS A 108 2.50 1.52 8.34
N SER A 109 1.54 2.32 7.84
CA SER A 109 1.83 3.63 7.25
C SER A 109 2.61 4.51 8.23
N TYR A 110 2.19 4.52 9.49
CA TYR A 110 2.88 5.24 10.57
C TYR A 110 4.32 4.76 10.80
N ASN A 111 4.55 3.44 10.84
CA ASN A 111 5.89 2.90 11.00
C ASN A 111 6.78 3.18 9.78
N MET A 112 6.24 3.13 8.56
CA MET A 112 6.96 3.52 7.35
C MET A 112 7.41 4.98 7.40
N ASP A 113 6.54 5.90 7.84
CA ASP A 113 6.90 7.31 8.03
C ASP A 113 8.06 7.48 9.01
N ARG A 114 7.99 6.84 10.17
CA ARG A 114 9.06 6.91 11.16
C ARG A 114 10.39 6.37 10.63
N PHE A 115 10.34 5.26 9.88
CA PHE A 115 11.51 4.68 9.24
C PHE A 115 12.14 5.64 8.21
N ILE A 116 11.32 6.21 7.32
CA ILE A 116 11.77 7.17 6.30
C ILE A 116 12.32 8.44 6.96
N MET A 117 11.63 8.99 7.95
CA MET A 117 12.04 10.21 8.65
C MET A 117 13.37 10.06 9.41
N SER A 118 13.66 8.87 9.93
CA SER A 118 14.93 8.60 10.65
C SER A 118 16.18 8.73 9.75
N GLN A 119 15.99 8.71 8.43
CA GLN A 119 17.04 8.76 7.42
C GLN A 119 17.17 10.14 6.76
N ILE A 120 16.37 11.14 7.19
CA ILE A 120 16.41 12.50 6.62
C ILE A 120 17.83 13.06 6.71
N GLY A 121 18.27 13.68 5.62
CA GLY A 121 19.61 14.25 5.47
C GLY A 121 20.71 13.24 5.11
N ALA A 122 20.40 11.95 4.97
CA ALA A 122 21.32 10.98 4.41
C ALA A 122 21.51 11.18 2.89
N GLN A 123 22.67 10.78 2.36
CA GLN A 123 22.93 10.85 0.92
C GLN A 123 22.14 9.79 0.14
N THR A 124 21.90 8.66 0.81
CA THR A 124 21.14 7.53 0.32
C THR A 124 20.13 7.16 1.40
N ILE A 125 18.89 6.87 0.99
CA ILE A 125 17.82 6.42 1.88
C ILE A 125 17.26 5.08 1.40
N TRP A 126 16.69 4.33 2.33
CA TRP A 126 15.97 3.10 2.08
C TRP A 126 14.47 3.36 2.15
N LEU A 127 13.74 2.95 1.10
CA LEU A 127 12.29 3.14 1.01
C LEU A 127 11.55 1.80 0.99
N PRO A 128 10.41 1.70 1.70
CA PRO A 128 9.46 0.60 1.50
C PRO A 128 8.99 0.50 0.05
N ASN A 129 9.15 -0.68 -0.56
CA ASN A 129 8.79 -0.89 -1.96
C ASN A 129 8.10 -2.25 -2.21
N PRO A 130 6.90 -2.48 -1.65
CA PRO A 130 6.21 -3.77 -1.71
C PRO A 130 5.86 -4.16 -3.15
N ALA A 131 6.30 -5.30 -3.71
CA ALA A 131 6.08 -5.60 -5.13
C ALA A 131 4.60 -5.56 -5.59
N LYS A 132 3.64 -5.78 -4.68
CA LYS A 132 2.20 -5.76 -4.94
C LYS A 132 1.60 -4.36 -4.74
N LYS A 133 0.43 -4.12 -5.35
CA LYS A 133 -0.39 -2.91 -5.11
C LYS A 133 -0.88 -2.82 -3.66
N ILE A 134 -1.04 -3.95 -2.98
CA ILE A 134 -1.50 -4.00 -1.59
C ILE A 134 -0.41 -4.64 -0.75
N TYR A 135 0.06 -3.90 0.26
CA TYR A 135 0.93 -4.44 1.29
C TYR A 135 0.09 -4.97 2.45
N LEU A 136 0.17 -6.28 2.63
CA LEU A 136 -0.35 -7.02 3.77
C LEU A 136 0.82 -7.75 4.43
N PRO A 137 1.09 -7.54 5.73
CA PRO A 137 2.13 -8.26 6.42
C PRO A 137 1.87 -9.77 6.44
N ALA A 138 2.91 -10.56 6.21
CA ALA A 138 2.85 -12.02 6.19
C ALA A 138 2.27 -12.62 7.49
N HIS A 139 2.54 -11.98 8.64
CA HIS A 139 2.04 -12.38 9.95
C HIS A 139 0.57 -12.02 10.21
N THR A 140 -0.01 -11.13 9.40
CA THR A 140 -1.46 -10.82 9.41
C THR A 140 -2.23 -11.53 8.29
N ALA A 141 -1.53 -12.06 7.28
CA ALA A 141 -2.14 -12.81 6.18
C ALA A 141 -2.56 -14.24 6.58
N GLY A 142 -1.91 -14.82 7.60
CA GLY A 142 -2.37 -16.02 8.28
C GLY A 142 -3.40 -15.65 9.33
N GLY A 143 -4.69 -15.81 9.02
CA GLY A 143 -5.79 -15.46 9.92
C GLY A 143 -5.54 -15.88 11.36
N GLY A 144 -5.65 -14.94 12.30
CA GLY A 144 -5.75 -15.29 13.71
C GLY A 144 -7.01 -16.11 13.94
N ASP A 145 -6.87 -17.30 14.56
CA ASP A 145 -7.85 -18.21 15.20
C ASP A 145 -9.33 -18.24 14.72
N GLY A 146 -9.60 -17.82 13.48
CA GLY A 146 -10.94 -17.74 12.88
C GLY A 146 -10.92 -18.32 11.47
N GLY A 147 -10.38 -19.54 11.32
CA GLY A 147 -10.44 -20.30 10.07
C GLY A 147 -11.88 -20.62 9.72
N ASN A 148 -12.37 -20.06 8.60
CA ASN A 148 -13.50 -20.46 7.73
C ASN A 148 -14.14 -19.27 7.01
N ALA A 149 -13.80 -18.02 7.31
CA ALA A 149 -14.43 -16.84 6.68
C ALA A 149 -13.89 -16.51 5.27
N THR A 150 -12.73 -17.03 4.88
CA THR A 150 -12.00 -16.53 3.69
C THR A 150 -12.48 -17.17 2.38
N GLU A 151 -12.72 -18.49 2.34
CA GLU A 151 -13.18 -19.18 1.12
C GLU A 151 -14.62 -18.78 0.75
N ASP A 152 -15.54 -18.76 1.72
CA ASP A 152 -16.93 -18.35 1.49
C ASP A 152 -17.01 -16.89 1.01
N ARG A 153 -16.14 -16.02 1.53
CA ARG A 153 -16.08 -14.61 1.15
C ARG A 153 -15.49 -14.42 -0.25
N LEU A 154 -14.43 -15.16 -0.59
CA LEU A 154 -13.85 -15.16 -1.94
C LEU A 154 -14.86 -15.69 -2.98
N ALA A 155 -15.62 -16.74 -2.63
CA ALA A 155 -16.67 -17.28 -3.49
C ALA A 155 -17.83 -16.27 -3.70
N GLN A 156 -18.26 -15.57 -2.64
CA GLN A 156 -19.27 -14.51 -2.74
C GLN A 156 -18.79 -13.31 -3.57
N ILE A 157 -17.53 -12.90 -3.38
CA ILE A 157 -16.91 -11.81 -4.15
C ILE A 157 -16.79 -12.21 -5.63
N GLY A 158 -16.33 -13.43 -5.93
CA GLY A 158 -16.23 -13.94 -7.30
C GLY A 158 -17.58 -13.99 -8.00
N ALA A 159 -18.63 -14.41 -7.29
CA ALA A 159 -20.00 -14.42 -7.82
C ALA A 159 -20.54 -13.01 -8.11
N GLN A 160 -20.26 -12.02 -7.26
CA GLN A 160 -20.70 -10.64 -7.46
C GLN A 160 -19.96 -9.95 -8.61
N ILE A 161 -18.64 -10.10 -8.69
CA ILE A 161 -17.84 -9.53 -9.79
C ILE A 161 -18.23 -10.13 -11.14
N ALA A 162 -18.56 -11.43 -11.18
CA ALA A 162 -19.07 -12.08 -12.39
C ALA A 162 -20.46 -11.55 -12.78
N ALA A 163 -21.37 -11.37 -11.81
CA ALA A 163 -22.71 -10.85 -12.06
C ALA A 163 -22.73 -9.39 -12.54
N GLU A 164 -21.80 -8.55 -12.09
CA GLU A 164 -21.67 -7.15 -12.54
C GLU A 164 -20.99 -7.01 -13.92
N ARG A 165 -20.31 -8.06 -14.41
CA ARG A 165 -19.67 -8.08 -15.73
C ARG A 165 -20.56 -8.61 -16.86
N ASP A 166 -21.62 -9.35 -16.53
CA ASP A 166 -22.59 -9.91 -17.49
C ASP A 166 -23.86 -9.04 -17.66
N MET A 167 -23.90 -7.84 -17.06
CA MET A 167 -24.92 -6.79 -17.29
C MET A 167 -24.34 -5.62 -18.09
#